data_AF-A0A2D6HK54-F1
#
_entry.id   AF-A0A2D6HK54-F1
#
_cell.length_a   1.000
_cell.length_b   1.000
_cell.length_c   1.000
_cell.angle_alpha   90.00
_cell.angle_beta   90.00
_cell.angle_gamma   90.00
#
_symmetry.space_group_name_H-M   'P 1'
#
loop_
_entity.id
_entity.type
_entity.pdbx_description
1 polymer ?
#
loop_
_entity_poly.entity_id
_entity_poly.type
_entity_poly.pdbx_seq_one_letter_code
_entity_poly.pdbx_strand_id
1 'polypeptide(L)'
;MNDFETHYSSLDRRLDAEALRGDEISAADAAVAEWAVECVGEGTGARSLLGRLWEGDPLQIARRCSQRISERALLLEPARVERRARARIALSASIAAARDARGDLAGADWIAEGVDRAIDDALDADARGAARDAVELPSQTDGGLLAIILCDTLGIEPASVARACAEFNALAAPMRSVFYAAVIEGESIEHCARRVAIAPDEDPCETVWRRLARAFRAMGSLAGAPANGAEAALDEANAPGTREEPTA
;
A
#
# COMPACT_ATOMS: atom_id res chain seq x y z
N MET A 1 -34.18 -7.62 -17.93
CA MET A 1 -33.34 -8.83 -17.97
C MET A 1 -31.97 -8.38 -18.42
N ASN A 2 -31.12 -7.99 -17.47
CA ASN A 2 -29.72 -7.63 -17.72
C ASN A 2 -28.88 -8.79 -17.19
N ASP A 3 -28.27 -9.53 -18.09
CA ASP A 3 -27.26 -10.53 -17.77
C ASP A 3 -25.97 -9.81 -17.35
N PHE A 4 -25.75 -9.71 -16.05
CA PHE A 4 -24.45 -9.40 -15.47
C PHE A 4 -23.66 -10.72 -15.36
N GLU A 5 -23.21 -11.24 -16.50
CA GLU A 5 -22.14 -12.25 -16.51
C GLU A 5 -20.85 -11.59 -16.00
N THR A 6 -20.63 -11.73 -14.70
CA THR A 6 -19.43 -11.25 -14.04
C THR A 6 -18.36 -12.32 -14.21
N HIS A 7 -17.54 -12.19 -15.25
CA HIS A 7 -16.31 -12.97 -15.41
C HIS A 7 -15.26 -12.56 -14.35
N TYR A 8 -15.45 -13.01 -13.10
CA TYR A 8 -14.40 -13.03 -12.09
C TYR A 8 -13.52 -14.29 -12.29
N SER A 9 -12.67 -14.24 -13.31
CA SER A 9 -11.51 -15.12 -13.44
C SER A 9 -10.24 -14.27 -13.31
N SER A 10 -10.02 -13.72 -12.11
CA SER A 10 -8.80 -13.00 -11.73
C SER A 10 -7.75 -13.93 -11.09
N LEU A 11 -8.14 -15.16 -10.76
CA LEU A 11 -7.29 -16.14 -10.05
C LEU A 11 -6.30 -16.86 -10.98
N ASP A 12 -6.68 -17.18 -12.21
CA ASP A 12 -5.79 -17.91 -13.15
C ASP A 12 -4.65 -17.05 -13.71
N ARG A 13 -4.78 -15.72 -13.73
CA ARG A 13 -3.70 -14.83 -14.26
C ARG A 13 -2.53 -14.63 -13.30
N ARG A 14 -2.67 -14.91 -12.00
CA ARG A 14 -1.60 -14.62 -11.01
C ARG A 14 -0.51 -15.69 -10.99
N LEU A 15 -0.83 -16.95 -11.29
CA LEU A 15 0.13 -18.07 -11.24
C LEU A 15 1.04 -18.12 -12.48
N ASP A 16 0.54 -17.75 -13.67
CA ASP A 16 1.37 -17.63 -14.87
C ASP A 16 2.28 -16.38 -14.85
N ALA A 17 1.94 -15.37 -14.03
CA ALA A 17 2.71 -14.14 -13.91
C ALA A 17 3.98 -14.28 -13.04
N GLU A 18 4.11 -15.31 -12.21
CA GLU A 18 5.26 -15.44 -11.28
C GLU A 18 6.49 -16.08 -11.93
N ALA A 19 6.32 -16.99 -12.90
CA ALA A 19 7.44 -17.67 -13.56
C ALA A 19 8.08 -16.84 -14.70
N LEU A 20 7.32 -15.94 -15.34
CA LEU A 20 7.82 -15.01 -16.37
C LEU A 20 8.50 -13.76 -15.77
N ARG A 21 8.29 -13.48 -14.48
CA ARG A 21 8.83 -12.30 -13.79
C ARG A 21 10.37 -12.30 -13.68
N GLY A 22 11.02 -13.46 -13.54
CA GLY A 22 12.46 -13.51 -13.24
C GLY A 22 13.34 -12.93 -14.36
N ASP A 23 13.16 -13.42 -15.59
CA ASP A 23 13.97 -13.00 -16.75
C ASP A 23 13.57 -11.60 -17.27
N GLU A 24 12.28 -11.25 -17.24
CA GLU A 24 11.80 -9.93 -17.66
C GLU A 24 12.27 -8.81 -16.71
N ILE A 25 12.35 -9.08 -15.40
CA ILE A 25 12.88 -8.12 -14.42
C ILE A 25 14.36 -7.87 -14.69
N SER A 26 15.14 -8.90 -15.02
CA SER A 26 16.57 -8.74 -15.30
C SER A 26 16.85 -7.88 -16.55
N ALA A 27 16.11 -8.09 -17.64
CA ALA A 27 16.27 -7.28 -18.85
C ALA A 27 15.80 -5.83 -18.66
N ALA A 28 14.69 -5.63 -17.93
CA ALA A 28 14.20 -4.30 -17.59
C ALA A 28 15.19 -3.53 -16.70
N ASP A 29 15.80 -4.20 -15.73
CA ASP A 29 16.79 -3.61 -14.83
C ASP A 29 18.08 -3.21 -15.58
N ALA A 30 18.49 -3.99 -16.60
CA ALA A 30 19.63 -3.63 -17.45
C ALA A 30 19.35 -2.38 -18.31
N ALA A 31 18.18 -2.29 -18.95
CA ALA A 31 17.78 -1.12 -19.72
C ALA A 31 17.65 0.14 -18.84
N VAL A 32 17.20 -0.05 -17.60
CA VAL A 32 17.14 0.99 -16.57
C VAL A 32 18.53 1.49 -16.19
N ALA A 33 19.49 0.59 -15.97
CA ALA A 33 20.86 0.95 -15.67
C ALA A 33 21.53 1.70 -16.83
N GLU A 34 21.31 1.24 -18.07
CA GLU A 34 21.81 1.91 -19.28
C GLU A 34 21.25 3.32 -19.41
N TRP A 35 19.92 3.48 -19.28
CA TRP A 35 19.27 4.78 -19.31
C TRP A 35 19.80 5.73 -18.23
N ALA A 36 19.99 5.23 -17.00
CA ALA A 36 20.51 6.01 -15.89
C ALA A 36 21.94 6.49 -16.17
N VAL A 37 22.82 5.61 -16.67
CA VAL A 37 24.21 5.95 -17.01
C VAL A 37 24.27 6.96 -18.17
N GLU A 38 23.45 6.77 -19.20
CA GLU A 38 23.34 7.69 -20.35
C GLU A 38 22.92 9.09 -19.89
N CYS A 39 21.80 9.18 -19.16
CA CYS A 39 21.24 10.45 -18.70
C CYS A 39 22.19 11.21 -17.77
N VAL A 40 22.98 10.49 -16.98
CA VAL A 40 23.95 11.03 -16.02
C VAL A 40 25.25 11.43 -16.73
N GLY A 41 25.65 10.72 -17.79
CA GLY A 41 26.85 10.98 -18.57
C GLY A 41 26.87 12.32 -19.30
N GLU A 42 25.69 12.86 -19.61
CA GLU A 42 25.52 14.16 -20.29
C GLU A 42 25.79 15.39 -19.39
N GLY A 43 26.20 15.19 -18.13
CA GLY A 43 26.42 16.30 -17.18
C GLY A 43 25.11 16.95 -16.70
N THR A 44 24.01 16.21 -16.81
CA THR A 44 22.66 16.68 -16.61
C THR A 44 22.37 16.91 -15.13
N GLY A 45 22.10 18.16 -14.74
CA GLY A 45 21.73 18.48 -13.35
C GLY A 45 20.38 17.88 -12.94
N ALA A 46 20.13 17.75 -11.63
CA ALA A 46 18.92 17.14 -11.07
C ALA A 46 17.60 17.65 -11.67
N ARG A 47 17.50 18.96 -11.96
CA ARG A 47 16.29 19.56 -12.57
C ARG A 47 16.01 19.02 -13.97
N SER A 48 17.05 18.86 -14.79
CA SER A 48 16.88 18.36 -16.16
C SER A 48 16.59 16.86 -16.17
N LEU A 49 17.23 16.08 -15.29
CA LEU A 49 16.86 14.68 -15.06
C LEU A 49 15.41 14.53 -14.61
N LEU A 50 14.97 15.36 -13.66
CA LEU A 50 13.58 15.37 -13.19
C LEU A 50 12.60 15.74 -14.32
N GLY A 51 12.98 16.66 -15.22
CA GLY A 51 12.19 16.98 -16.42
C GLY A 51 11.99 15.78 -17.33
N ARG A 52 13.07 15.04 -17.65
CA ARG A 52 12.99 13.80 -18.45
C ARG A 52 12.14 12.73 -17.76
N LEU A 53 12.32 12.58 -16.44
CA LEU A 53 11.49 11.72 -15.62
C LEU A 53 10.05 12.20 -15.50
N TRP A 54 9.68 13.41 -15.93
CA TRP A 54 8.30 13.88 -15.98
C TRP A 54 7.63 13.64 -17.34
N GLU A 55 8.41 13.78 -18.41
CA GLU A 55 7.96 13.53 -19.79
C GLU A 55 7.66 12.05 -20.05
N GLY A 56 8.32 11.14 -19.32
CA GLY A 56 8.06 9.70 -19.38
C GLY A 56 8.26 9.02 -18.03
N ASP A 57 8.25 7.69 -18.03
CA ASP A 57 8.62 6.88 -16.85
C ASP A 57 9.54 5.72 -17.25
N PRO A 58 10.75 6.02 -17.77
CA PRO A 58 11.68 4.99 -18.24
C PRO A 58 12.15 4.06 -17.11
N LEU A 59 12.11 4.55 -15.87
CA LEU A 59 12.48 3.81 -14.67
C LEU A 59 11.29 3.05 -14.04
N GLN A 60 10.10 3.19 -14.61
CA GLN A 60 8.85 2.61 -14.13
C GLN A 60 8.58 2.93 -12.64
N ILE A 61 8.92 4.14 -12.22
CA ILE A 61 8.80 4.65 -10.85
C ILE A 61 7.35 4.53 -10.38
N ALA A 62 6.37 4.84 -11.22
CA ALA A 62 4.96 4.71 -10.86
C ALA A 62 4.61 3.27 -10.47
N ARG A 63 5.02 2.30 -11.31
CA ARG A 63 4.81 0.86 -11.05
C ARG A 63 5.53 0.41 -9.78
N ARG A 64 6.80 0.79 -9.62
CA ARG A 64 7.62 0.43 -8.44
C ARG A 64 7.03 1.01 -7.16
N CYS A 65 6.58 2.26 -7.15
CA CYS A 65 5.90 2.88 -6.02
C CYS A 65 4.63 2.11 -5.63
N SER A 66 3.74 1.85 -6.59
CA SER A 66 2.50 1.12 -6.32
C SER A 66 2.77 -0.28 -5.77
N GLN A 67 3.67 -1.03 -6.40
CA GLN A 67 4.08 -2.35 -5.92
C GLN A 67 4.60 -2.28 -4.49
N ARG A 68 5.48 -1.33 -4.19
CA ARG A 68 6.11 -1.21 -2.88
C ARG A 68 5.12 -0.78 -1.78
N ILE A 69 4.17 0.08 -2.11
CA ILE A 69 3.05 0.48 -1.22
C ILE A 69 2.20 -0.75 -0.87
N SER A 70 1.85 -1.58 -1.87
CA SER A 70 1.08 -2.81 -1.66
C SER A 70 1.86 -3.86 -0.86
N GLU A 71 3.13 -4.10 -1.19
CA GLU A 71 4.02 -5.02 -0.44
C GLU A 71 4.12 -4.64 1.04
N ARG A 72 4.23 -3.34 1.35
CA ARG A 72 4.31 -2.83 2.72
C ARG A 72 2.93 -2.67 3.39
N ALA A 73 1.86 -2.95 2.66
CA ALA A 73 0.47 -2.79 3.06
C ALA A 73 0.20 -1.39 3.64
N LEU A 74 0.49 -0.34 2.87
CA LEU A 74 0.34 1.05 3.29
C LEU A 74 -0.86 1.71 2.63
N LEU A 75 -1.58 2.54 3.38
CA LEU A 75 -2.61 3.43 2.87
C LEU A 75 -1.96 4.77 2.50
N LEU A 76 -1.38 4.82 1.31
CA LEU A 76 -0.75 6.01 0.73
C LEU A 76 -1.25 6.20 -0.70
N GLU A 77 -1.42 7.46 -1.11
CA GLU A 77 -1.74 7.82 -2.49
C GLU A 77 -0.50 7.60 -3.40
N PRO A 78 -0.52 6.67 -4.37
CA PRO A 78 0.65 6.33 -5.17
C PRO A 78 1.25 7.53 -5.91
N ALA A 79 0.42 8.42 -6.47
CA ALA A 79 0.87 9.60 -7.20
C ALA A 79 1.65 10.59 -6.30
N ARG A 80 1.37 10.62 -4.99
CA ARG A 80 2.07 11.47 -4.02
C ARG A 80 3.46 10.92 -3.70
N VAL A 81 3.58 9.60 -3.62
CA VAL A 81 4.86 8.90 -3.43
C VAL A 81 5.71 8.98 -4.69
N GLU A 82 5.12 8.74 -5.86
CA GLU A 82 5.77 8.85 -7.16
C GLU A 82 6.45 10.20 -7.38
N ARG A 83 5.75 11.31 -7.09
CA ARG A 83 6.31 12.67 -7.16
C ARG A 83 7.59 12.83 -6.33
N ARG A 84 7.57 12.30 -5.10
CA ARG A 84 8.73 12.34 -4.19
C ARG A 84 9.84 11.43 -4.69
N ALA A 85 9.50 10.23 -5.16
CA ALA A 85 10.45 9.27 -5.69
C ALA A 85 11.19 9.84 -6.91
N ARG A 86 10.48 10.40 -7.91
CA ARG A 86 11.09 11.06 -9.07
C ARG A 86 12.09 12.15 -8.66
N ALA A 87 11.72 13.00 -7.70
CA ALA A 87 12.61 14.05 -7.19
C ALA A 87 13.86 13.49 -6.49
N ARG A 88 13.69 12.45 -5.64
CA ARG A 88 14.80 11.81 -4.93
C ARG A 88 15.76 11.08 -5.85
N ILE A 89 15.22 10.34 -6.80
CA ILE A 89 15.97 9.59 -7.81
C ILE A 89 16.79 10.57 -8.67
N ALA A 90 16.17 11.64 -9.18
CA ALA A 90 16.86 12.67 -9.95
C ALA A 90 18.00 13.34 -9.17
N LEU A 91 17.76 13.66 -7.89
CA LEU A 91 18.78 14.25 -7.03
C LEU A 91 19.95 13.27 -6.79
N SER A 92 19.64 12.03 -6.42
CA SER A 92 20.65 11.01 -6.11
C SER A 92 21.52 10.69 -7.33
N ALA A 93 20.89 10.52 -8.50
CA ALA A 93 21.60 10.32 -9.76
C ALA A 93 22.53 11.51 -10.09
N SER A 94 22.07 12.75 -9.88
CA SER A 94 22.92 13.94 -10.12
C SER A 94 24.12 14.03 -9.17
N ILE A 95 23.97 13.58 -7.92
CA ILE A 95 25.06 13.57 -6.94
C ILE A 95 26.09 12.49 -7.30
N ALA A 96 25.63 11.31 -7.72
CA ALA A 96 26.51 10.25 -8.21
C ALA A 96 27.29 10.72 -9.46
N ALA A 97 26.63 11.44 -10.38
CA ALA A 97 27.26 12.08 -11.53
C ALA A 97 28.42 13.00 -11.11
N ALA A 98 28.14 13.93 -10.20
CA ALA A 98 29.08 14.96 -9.76
C ALA A 98 30.30 14.37 -9.03
N ARG A 99 30.16 13.17 -8.45
CA ARG A 99 31.24 12.44 -7.75
C ARG A 99 32.00 11.46 -8.65
N ASP A 100 31.64 11.38 -9.93
CA ASP A 100 32.10 10.35 -10.87
C ASP A 100 31.85 8.91 -10.36
N ALA A 101 30.85 8.74 -9.48
CA ALA A 101 30.46 7.48 -8.86
C ALA A 101 29.31 6.81 -9.65
N ARG A 102 29.41 6.80 -10.99
CA ARG A 102 28.34 6.28 -11.86
C ARG A 102 28.12 4.78 -11.72
N GLY A 103 29.13 4.05 -11.26
CA GLY A 103 29.02 2.63 -10.92
C GLY A 103 27.95 2.33 -9.88
N ASP A 104 27.65 3.29 -9.00
CA ASP A 104 26.60 3.16 -7.97
C ASP A 104 25.19 3.13 -8.60
N LEU A 105 25.05 3.57 -9.86
CA LEU A 105 23.79 3.58 -10.61
C LEU A 105 23.58 2.33 -11.48
N ALA A 106 24.57 1.43 -11.52
CA ALA A 106 24.55 0.27 -12.41
C ALA A 106 23.56 -0.83 -11.98
N GLY A 107 23.02 -0.77 -10.76
CA GLY A 107 22.03 -1.71 -10.24
C GLY A 107 20.65 -1.08 -10.07
N ALA A 108 19.62 -1.92 -9.87
CA ALA A 108 18.26 -1.43 -9.57
C ALA A 108 18.08 -0.97 -8.10
N ASP A 109 19.04 -1.29 -7.23
CA ASP A 109 18.96 -1.05 -5.78
C ASP A 109 18.80 0.43 -5.42
N TRP A 110 19.48 1.34 -6.13
CA TRP A 110 19.39 2.77 -5.83
C TRP A 110 18.00 3.35 -6.15
N ILE A 111 17.29 2.77 -7.12
CA ILE A 111 15.91 3.15 -7.46
C ILE A 111 14.98 2.64 -6.36
N ALA A 112 15.13 1.38 -5.96
CA ALA A 112 14.36 0.80 -4.87
C ALA A 112 14.57 1.59 -3.56
N GLU A 113 15.81 1.95 -3.24
CA GLU A 113 16.14 2.80 -2.10
C GLU A 113 15.51 4.21 -2.23
N GLY A 114 15.53 4.79 -3.44
CA GLY A 114 14.87 6.07 -3.72
C GLY A 114 13.36 6.03 -3.50
N VAL A 115 12.70 4.93 -3.90
CA VAL A 115 11.27 4.68 -3.67
C VAL A 115 10.99 4.47 -2.18
N ASP A 116 11.77 3.63 -1.50
CA ASP A 116 11.59 3.35 -0.07
C ASP A 116 11.74 4.64 0.76
N ARG A 117 12.75 5.47 0.48
CA ARG A 117 12.90 6.79 1.13
C ARG A 117 11.75 7.75 0.80
N ALA A 118 11.19 7.69 -0.40
CA ALA A 118 10.05 8.52 -0.78
C ALA A 118 8.76 8.11 -0.05
N ILE A 119 8.59 6.81 0.21
CA ILE A 119 7.51 6.28 1.05
C ILE A 119 7.69 6.77 2.48
N ASP A 120 8.90 6.64 3.05
CA ASP A 120 9.17 7.04 4.42
C ASP A 120 8.96 8.56 4.61
N ASP A 121 9.39 9.39 3.67
CA ASP A 121 9.07 10.83 3.66
C ASP A 121 7.57 11.12 3.63
N ALA A 122 6.80 10.33 2.88
CA ALA A 122 5.37 10.50 2.74
C ALA A 122 4.67 10.17 4.06
N LEU A 123 5.07 9.08 4.71
CA LEU A 123 4.63 8.66 6.04
C LEU A 123 4.96 9.70 7.11
N ASP A 124 6.20 10.18 7.12
CA ASP A 124 6.66 11.22 8.03
C ASP A 124 5.90 12.53 7.85
N ALA A 125 5.61 12.91 6.60
CA ALA A 125 4.80 14.08 6.30
C ALA A 125 3.35 13.91 6.76
N ASP A 126 2.76 12.71 6.60
CA ASP A 126 1.39 12.43 7.06
C ASP A 126 1.30 12.40 8.58
N ALA A 127 2.27 11.79 9.27
CA ALA A 127 2.34 11.79 10.73
C ALA A 127 2.44 13.22 11.30
N ARG A 128 3.25 14.08 10.68
CA ARG A 128 3.33 15.51 11.05
C ARG A 128 2.07 16.30 10.70
N GLY A 129 1.45 16.01 9.55
CA GLY A 129 0.20 16.63 9.11
C GLY A 129 -0.94 16.30 10.05
N ALA A 130 -1.13 15.01 10.36
CA ALA A 130 -2.15 14.54 11.31
C ALA A 130 -2.01 15.15 12.72
N ALA A 131 -0.77 15.42 13.16
CA ALA A 131 -0.53 16.11 14.43
C ALA A 131 -0.92 17.61 14.39
N ARG A 132 -0.87 18.25 13.22
CA ARG A 132 -1.22 19.66 13.01
C ARG A 132 -2.71 19.87 12.74
N ASP A 133 -3.33 19.00 11.96
CA ASP A 133 -4.75 19.08 11.59
C ASP A 133 -5.68 18.86 12.80
N ALA A 134 -5.15 18.37 13.93
CA ALA A 134 -5.85 18.46 15.22
C ALA A 134 -6.14 19.92 15.66
N VAL A 135 -5.53 20.91 15.01
CA VAL A 135 -5.60 22.34 15.37
C VAL A 135 -6.23 23.19 14.25
N GLU A 136 -6.15 22.79 12.98
CA GLU A 136 -6.61 23.58 11.83
C GLU A 136 -7.63 22.81 10.96
N LEU A 137 -8.63 23.53 10.42
CA LEU A 137 -9.69 22.97 9.56
C LEU A 137 -9.10 22.36 8.28
N PRO A 138 -9.58 21.19 7.83
CA PRO A 138 -8.97 20.47 6.72
C PRO A 138 -9.04 21.26 5.42
N SER A 139 -7.88 21.56 4.84
CA SER A 139 -7.76 22.03 3.46
C SER A 139 -8.23 20.92 2.53
N GLN A 140 -9.18 21.22 1.65
CA GLN A 140 -9.80 20.32 0.67
C GLN A 140 -8.88 19.15 0.29
N THR A 141 -9.18 17.98 0.84
CA THR A 141 -8.48 16.74 0.52
C THR A 141 -8.66 16.50 -0.97
N ASP A 142 -7.58 16.59 -1.77
CA ASP A 142 -7.58 16.12 -3.15
C ASP A 142 -8.19 14.72 -3.14
N GLY A 143 -9.37 14.57 -3.75
CA GLY A 143 -10.23 13.38 -3.69
C GLY A 143 -9.65 12.16 -4.41
N GLY A 144 -8.48 11.70 -3.96
CA GLY A 144 -7.81 10.51 -4.46
C GLY A 144 -8.68 9.27 -4.26
N LEU A 145 -8.45 8.26 -5.11
CA LEU A 145 -9.22 7.01 -5.11
C LEU A 145 -9.23 6.34 -3.72
N LEU A 146 -8.10 6.41 -3.00
CA LEU A 146 -8.00 5.89 -1.64
C LEU A 146 -8.98 6.58 -0.68
N ALA A 147 -9.10 7.91 -0.75
CA ALA A 147 -10.03 8.65 0.09
C ALA A 147 -11.48 8.26 -0.23
N ILE A 148 -11.83 8.12 -1.51
CA ILE A 148 -13.15 7.67 -1.95
C ILE A 148 -13.46 6.27 -1.37
N ILE A 149 -12.53 5.32 -1.52
CA ILE A 149 -12.69 3.97 -0.97
C ILE A 149 -12.93 4.04 0.54
N LEU A 150 -12.11 4.76 1.30
CA LEU A 150 -12.24 4.82 2.76
C LEU A 150 -13.52 5.52 3.22
N CYS A 151 -13.94 6.59 2.55
CA CYS A 151 -15.19 7.28 2.85
C CYS A 151 -16.40 6.39 2.54
N ASP A 152 -16.47 5.84 1.32
CA ASP A 152 -17.66 5.15 0.83
C ASP A 152 -17.81 3.75 1.44
N THR A 153 -16.69 3.05 1.68
CA THR A 153 -16.73 1.66 2.20
C THR A 153 -16.69 1.59 3.72
N LEU A 154 -15.92 2.48 4.38
CA LEU A 154 -15.70 2.41 5.82
C LEU A 154 -16.43 3.50 6.60
N GLY A 155 -17.14 4.40 5.91
CA GLY A 155 -17.85 5.52 6.53
C GLY A 155 -16.92 6.49 7.25
N ILE A 156 -15.65 6.56 6.85
CA ILE A 156 -14.69 7.51 7.44
C ILE A 156 -15.02 8.90 6.90
N GLU A 157 -15.30 9.84 7.80
CA GLU A 157 -15.55 11.23 7.42
C GLU A 157 -14.35 11.77 6.61
N PRO A 158 -14.56 12.48 5.47
CA PRO A 158 -13.46 13.00 4.64
C PRO A 158 -12.41 13.81 5.40
N ALA A 159 -12.85 14.58 6.40
CA ALA A 159 -11.99 15.35 7.30
C ALA A 159 -11.06 14.49 8.18
N SER A 160 -11.40 13.22 8.40
CA SER A 160 -10.68 12.28 9.26
C SER A 160 -9.77 11.32 8.49
N VAL A 161 -9.88 11.25 7.16
CA VAL A 161 -9.15 10.28 6.32
C VAL A 161 -7.64 10.36 6.52
N ALA A 162 -7.07 11.57 6.52
CA ALA A 162 -5.63 11.75 6.68
C ALA A 162 -5.12 11.20 8.02
N ARG A 163 -5.85 11.46 9.11
CA ARG A 163 -5.52 10.94 10.44
C ARG A 163 -5.68 9.42 10.50
N ALA A 164 -6.78 8.90 9.96
CA ALA A 164 -7.05 7.46 9.93
C ALA A 164 -5.95 6.70 9.17
N CYS A 165 -5.53 7.20 8.00
CA CYS A 165 -4.40 6.62 7.25
C CYS A 165 -3.10 6.67 8.05
N ALA A 166 -2.80 7.78 8.73
CA ALA A 166 -1.59 7.90 9.55
C ALA A 166 -1.60 6.92 10.74
N GLU A 167 -2.72 6.80 11.45
CA GLU A 167 -2.89 5.86 12.56
C GLU A 167 -2.82 4.40 12.08
N PHE A 168 -3.42 4.08 10.94
CA PHE A 168 -3.29 2.77 10.31
C PHE A 168 -1.85 2.43 9.92
N ASN A 169 -1.17 3.35 9.24
CA ASN A 169 0.19 3.12 8.75
C ASN A 169 1.19 2.93 9.90
N ALA A 170 0.89 3.43 11.10
CA ALA A 170 1.67 3.22 12.31
C ALA A 170 1.49 1.82 12.96
N LEU A 171 0.49 1.04 12.55
CA LEU A 171 0.28 -0.33 13.06
C LEU A 171 1.43 -1.26 12.64
N ALA A 172 1.60 -2.38 13.35
CA ALA A 172 2.57 -3.40 12.97
C ALA A 172 2.23 -4.04 11.61
N ALA A 173 3.25 -4.40 10.82
CA ALA A 173 3.08 -4.96 9.48
C ALA A 173 2.08 -6.15 9.40
N PRO A 174 2.10 -7.14 10.32
CA PRO A 174 1.14 -8.24 10.27
C PRO A 174 -0.33 -7.82 10.42
N MET A 175 -0.60 -6.69 11.08
CA MET A 175 -1.96 -6.14 11.19
C MET A 175 -2.35 -5.42 9.90
N ARG A 176 -1.44 -4.59 9.37
CA ARG A 176 -1.67 -3.85 8.13
C ARG A 176 -1.89 -4.79 6.95
N SER A 177 -1.06 -5.83 6.80
CA SER A 177 -1.17 -6.77 5.69
C SER A 177 -2.51 -7.50 5.65
N VAL A 178 -3.06 -7.89 6.80
CA VAL A 178 -4.37 -8.55 6.87
C VAL A 178 -5.48 -7.58 6.47
N PHE A 179 -5.45 -6.35 6.99
CA PHE A 179 -6.42 -5.32 6.60
C PHE A 179 -6.35 -4.99 5.11
N TYR A 180 -5.14 -4.78 4.59
CA TYR A 180 -4.93 -4.44 3.19
C TYR A 180 -5.44 -5.55 2.27
N ALA A 181 -5.10 -6.82 2.55
CA ALA A 181 -5.60 -7.95 1.78
C ALA A 181 -7.13 -8.06 1.81
N ALA A 182 -7.75 -7.99 2.99
CA ALA A 182 -9.20 -8.17 3.11
C ALA A 182 -10.01 -6.99 2.56
N VAL A 183 -9.59 -5.76 2.84
CA VAL A 183 -10.39 -4.54 2.56
C VAL A 183 -10.00 -3.90 1.24
N ILE A 184 -8.71 -3.83 0.92
CA ILE A 184 -8.22 -3.16 -0.29
C ILE A 184 -8.14 -4.15 -1.46
N GLU A 185 -7.63 -5.36 -1.23
CA GLU A 185 -7.52 -6.39 -2.29
C GLU A 185 -8.78 -7.26 -2.40
N GLY A 186 -9.71 -7.19 -1.44
CA GLY A 186 -10.95 -7.96 -1.43
C GLY A 186 -10.76 -9.46 -1.20
N GLU A 187 -9.66 -9.88 -0.58
CA GLU A 187 -9.41 -11.29 -0.25
C GLU A 187 -10.36 -11.77 0.87
N SER A 188 -10.82 -13.03 0.78
CA SER A 188 -11.66 -13.61 1.84
C SER A 188 -10.87 -13.85 3.13
N ILE A 189 -11.58 -13.94 4.26
CA ILE A 189 -10.97 -14.20 5.58
C ILE A 189 -10.22 -15.53 5.59
N GLU A 190 -10.77 -16.57 4.94
CA GLU A 190 -10.14 -17.88 4.81
C GLU A 190 -8.86 -17.82 3.98
N HIS A 191 -8.82 -16.95 2.96
CA HIS A 191 -7.60 -16.74 2.18
C HIS A 191 -6.53 -16.03 3.02
N CYS A 192 -6.91 -14.97 3.72
CA CYS A 192 -6.03 -14.26 4.64
C CYS A 192 -5.47 -15.21 5.71
N ALA A 193 -6.33 -16.05 6.29
CA ALA A 193 -5.99 -17.00 7.35
C ALA A 193 -4.88 -17.97 6.93
N ARG A 194 -4.87 -18.44 5.67
CA ARG A 194 -3.80 -19.32 5.15
C ARG A 194 -2.42 -18.66 5.09
N ARG A 195 -2.35 -17.33 5.04
CA ARG A 195 -1.10 -16.56 4.92
C ARG A 195 -0.55 -16.12 6.28
N VAL A 196 -1.36 -16.18 7.33
CA VAL A 196 -0.98 -15.70 8.65
C VAL A 196 -0.15 -16.77 9.37
N ALA A 197 1.08 -16.42 9.74
CA ALA A 197 1.84 -17.20 10.71
C ALA A 197 1.19 -17.08 12.09
N ILE A 198 0.88 -18.22 12.71
CA ILE A 198 0.24 -18.35 14.01
C ILE A 198 0.98 -19.36 14.90
N ALA A 199 0.72 -19.29 16.20
CA ALA A 199 1.11 -20.35 17.12
C ALA A 199 0.26 -21.63 16.87
N PRO A 200 0.75 -22.83 17.23
CA PRO A 200 0.06 -24.10 16.93
C PRO A 200 -1.34 -24.25 17.55
N ASP A 201 -1.65 -23.45 18.57
CA ASP A 201 -2.87 -23.50 19.38
C ASP A 201 -3.86 -22.37 19.08
N GLU A 202 -3.56 -21.48 18.13
CA GLU A 202 -4.46 -20.39 17.75
C GLU A 202 -5.32 -20.75 16.53
N ASP A 203 -6.57 -20.26 16.48
CA ASP A 203 -7.36 -20.29 15.26
C ASP A 203 -6.87 -19.19 14.28
N PRO A 204 -6.44 -19.55 13.05
CA PRO A 204 -6.05 -18.59 12.02
C PRO A 204 -7.13 -17.54 11.70
N CYS A 205 -8.39 -17.95 11.60
CA CYS A 205 -9.52 -17.08 11.25
C CYS A 205 -9.82 -16.09 12.38
N GLU A 206 -9.83 -16.56 13.63
CA GLU A 206 -9.95 -15.68 14.79
C GLU A 206 -8.80 -14.66 14.85
N THR A 207 -7.58 -15.09 14.54
CA THR A 207 -6.41 -14.20 14.47
C THR A 207 -6.55 -13.12 13.41
N VAL A 208 -7.07 -13.48 12.22
CA VAL A 208 -7.40 -12.50 11.16
C VAL A 208 -8.43 -11.49 11.66
N TRP A 209 -9.54 -11.96 12.25
CA TRP A 209 -10.58 -11.08 12.80
C TRP A 209 -10.04 -10.14 13.89
N ARG A 210 -9.24 -10.64 14.83
CA ARG A 210 -8.60 -9.81 15.87
C ARG A 210 -7.72 -8.72 15.26
N ARG A 211 -6.96 -9.03 14.22
CA ARG A 211 -6.10 -8.05 13.51
C ARG A 211 -6.93 -7.02 12.75
N LEU A 212 -7.99 -7.43 12.06
CA LEU A 212 -8.93 -6.52 11.38
C LEU A 212 -9.61 -5.57 12.36
N ALA A 213 -10.18 -6.10 13.43
CA ALA A 213 -10.84 -5.29 14.46
C ALA A 213 -9.89 -4.25 15.06
N ARG A 214 -8.62 -4.61 15.28
CA ARG A 214 -7.60 -3.67 15.75
C ARG A 214 -7.26 -2.60 14.71
N ALA A 215 -7.19 -2.96 13.44
CA ALA A 215 -6.96 -1.99 12.36
C ALA A 215 -8.13 -0.99 12.23
N PHE A 216 -9.38 -1.47 12.25
CA PHE A 216 -10.57 -0.60 12.25
C PHE A 216 -10.63 0.33 13.46
N ARG A 217 -10.28 -0.18 14.65
CA ARG A 217 -10.20 0.64 15.87
C ARG A 217 -9.18 1.75 15.74
N ALA A 218 -8.00 1.44 15.20
CA ALA A 218 -6.93 2.41 15.02
C ALA A 218 -7.32 3.55 14.07
N MET A 219 -8.12 3.27 13.04
CA MET A 219 -8.60 4.29 12.09
C MET A 219 -9.77 5.14 12.63
N GLY A 220 -10.23 4.90 13.86
CA GLY A 220 -11.39 5.60 14.43
C GLY A 220 -12.75 5.19 13.84
N SER A 221 -12.79 4.21 12.93
CA SER A 221 -14.03 3.74 12.26
C SER A 221 -15.02 3.07 13.23
N LEU A 222 -14.57 2.60 14.40
CA LEU A 222 -15.46 2.03 15.43
C LEU A 222 -16.16 3.07 16.33
N ALA A 223 -16.00 4.39 16.09
CA ALA A 223 -16.70 5.40 16.89
C ALA A 223 -18.25 5.38 16.73
N GLY A 224 -18.78 4.57 15.80
CA GLY A 224 -20.21 4.27 15.67
C GLY A 224 -20.59 2.80 15.92
N ALA A 225 -19.61 1.89 16.08
CA ALA A 225 -19.91 0.55 16.55
C ALA A 225 -20.01 0.62 18.07
N PRO A 226 -21.12 0.17 18.69
CA PRO A 226 -21.14 0.07 20.15
C PRO A 226 -19.89 -0.72 20.56
N ALA A 227 -19.16 -0.26 21.57
CA ALA A 227 -18.00 -1.00 22.11
C ALA A 227 -18.37 -2.47 22.41
N ASN A 228 -19.66 -2.72 22.64
CA ASN A 228 -20.27 -4.02 22.89
C ASN A 228 -20.64 -4.80 21.61
N GLY A 229 -20.55 -4.24 20.40
CA GLY A 229 -21.02 -4.89 19.16
C GLY A 229 -20.00 -5.85 18.56
N ALA A 230 -18.71 -5.57 18.69
CA ALA A 230 -17.66 -6.52 18.30
C ALA A 230 -17.55 -7.67 19.32
N GLU A 231 -17.71 -7.37 20.61
CA GLU A 231 -17.82 -8.40 21.66
C GLU A 231 -19.14 -9.16 21.54
N ALA A 232 -20.29 -8.51 21.28
CA ALA A 232 -21.56 -9.19 21.08
C ALA A 232 -21.59 -10.02 19.78
N ALA A 233 -20.98 -9.58 18.68
CA ALA A 233 -20.91 -10.39 17.45
C ALA A 233 -19.98 -11.60 17.63
N LEU A 234 -18.93 -11.48 18.45
CA LEU A 234 -18.07 -12.60 18.83
C LEU A 234 -18.73 -13.52 19.87
N ASP A 235 -19.52 -12.98 20.81
CA ASP A 235 -20.28 -13.72 21.81
C ASP A 235 -21.52 -14.40 21.21
N GLU A 236 -22.15 -13.81 20.20
CA GLU A 236 -23.30 -14.36 19.47
C GLU A 236 -22.84 -15.44 18.48
N ALA A 237 -21.67 -15.29 17.87
CA ALA A 237 -21.03 -16.34 17.06
C ALA A 237 -20.49 -17.50 17.92
N ASN A 238 -20.10 -17.25 19.18
CA ASN A 238 -19.64 -18.26 20.14
C ASN A 238 -20.72 -18.72 21.13
N ALA A 239 -21.97 -18.26 20.99
CA ALA A 239 -23.07 -18.66 21.85
C ALA A 239 -23.33 -20.17 21.66
N PRO A 240 -23.19 -21.01 22.70
CA PRO A 240 -23.45 -22.43 22.60
C PRO A 240 -24.96 -22.67 22.49
N GLY A 241 -25.49 -22.69 21.26
CA GLY A 241 -26.78 -23.32 21.00
C GLY A 241 -27.71 -22.56 20.06
N THR A 242 -27.46 -22.62 18.75
CA THR A 242 -28.51 -22.58 17.70
C THR A 242 -28.06 -23.35 16.46
N ARG A 243 -27.49 -24.56 16.63
CA ARG A 243 -27.57 -25.57 15.57
C ARG A 243 -28.93 -26.26 15.73
N GLU A 244 -29.94 -25.74 15.05
CA GLU A 244 -31.16 -26.51 14.81
C GLU A 244 -30.76 -27.72 13.97
N GLU A 245 -30.83 -28.90 14.58
CA GLU A 245 -30.69 -30.16 13.85
C GLU A 245 -31.85 -30.25 12.85
N PRO A 246 -31.57 -30.53 11.56
CA PRO A 246 -32.63 -30.73 10.59
C PRO A 246 -33.40 -32.00 10.97
N THR A 247 -34.65 -31.82 11.39
CA THR A 247 -35.60 -32.91 11.56
C THR A 247 -35.90 -33.54 10.20
N ALA A 248 -35.74 -34.87 10.16
CA ALA A 248 -35.91 -35.72 8.99
C ALA A 248 -37.35 -35.79 8.46
#